data_AF-A0A3D0IH03-F1
#
_entry.id   AF-A0A3D0IH03-F1
#
_cell.length_a   1.000
_cell.length_b   1.000
_cell.length_c   1.000
_cell.angle_alpha   90.00
_cell.angle_beta   90.00
_cell.angle_gamma   90.00
#
_symmetry.space_group_name_H-M   'P 1'
#
loop_
_entity.id
_entity.type
_entity.pdbx_description
1 polymer ?
#
loop_
_entity_poly.entity_id
_entity_poly.type
_entity_poly.pdbx_seq_one_letter_code
_entity_poly.pdbx_strand_id
1 'polypeptide(L)'
;MDRPAGITDNRYRYDAFSDGKRLPCRGKSRLPVMGWNSWNAYGSGNTEALTKAMAEKLVELGLDQLGYRYVVLDDGCYKPERVDGKLVSEEVKFPSGFRHMSDFIHAKGLLFGMYNDIGSKLCSGASVGTHGYEKEDAALYKEWDIDFIKVDNCYYMWDNATFSDPENAKYVFAPNIRSAVIRGDALKEDITVSSDEGELTGTRASRKDGYITYLGSYDGTSPERTPIGLQSSEWVICVDVPSDGNYRIAVLYASGKEEGVGQWLQIRSEEDTTGVLTYDDFLPETSTPTDFVWSKDIPIRLHAGKNTIRLMNHRRQENTLTSYATILEALREVMPEKDIVFSICEWGKTMPSDWGYKVGDSWRILNDITFDVGSAEGDPGTGKWEDPYTNSITSQYNKCVIMDEFSGLDKGWNDPDMM
;
A
#
# COMPACT_ATOMS: atom_id res chain seq x y z
N MET A 1 2.52 17.24 -5.80
CA MET A 1 1.13 17.49 -5.36
C MET A 1 1.14 17.59 -3.85
N ASP A 2 0.30 18.44 -3.25
CA ASP A 2 0.32 18.65 -1.79
C ASP A 2 -0.66 17.75 -1.02
N ARG A 3 -1.45 16.93 -1.74
CA ARG A 3 -2.38 15.95 -1.17
C ARG A 3 -2.67 14.80 -2.16
N PRO A 4 -3.11 13.62 -1.68
CA PRO A 4 -3.55 12.52 -2.53
C PRO A 4 -4.74 12.94 -3.42
N ALA A 5 -4.84 12.35 -4.61
CA ALA A 5 -6.00 12.54 -5.48
C ALA A 5 -7.27 11.97 -4.83
N GLY A 6 -8.41 12.60 -5.11
CA GLY A 6 -9.71 12.07 -4.70
C GLY A 6 -10.01 10.75 -5.43
N ILE A 7 -10.55 9.76 -4.72
CA ILE A 7 -10.93 8.47 -5.30
C ILE A 7 -12.43 8.51 -5.66
N THR A 8 -12.74 8.52 -6.94
CA THR A 8 -14.13 8.56 -7.40
C THR A 8 -14.73 7.19 -7.68
N ASP A 9 -13.89 6.17 -7.82
CA ASP A 9 -14.32 4.80 -8.10
C ASP A 9 -14.36 3.95 -6.83
N ASN A 10 -15.55 3.46 -6.49
CA ASN A 10 -15.79 2.66 -5.29
C ASN A 10 -14.98 1.35 -5.26
N ARG A 11 -14.48 0.86 -6.39
CA ARG A 11 -13.63 -0.35 -6.42
C ARG A 11 -12.27 -0.16 -5.74
N TYR A 12 -11.84 1.08 -5.54
CA TYR A 12 -10.59 1.45 -4.87
C TYR A 12 -10.82 1.84 -3.40
N ARG A 13 -12.06 1.74 -2.92
CA ARG A 13 -12.44 2.12 -1.55
C ARG A 13 -12.39 0.92 -0.62
N TYR A 14 -12.18 1.19 0.67
CA TYR A 14 -11.97 0.17 1.70
C TYR A 14 -13.07 -0.89 1.74
N ASP A 15 -14.35 -0.48 1.64
CA ASP A 15 -15.47 -1.43 1.69
C ASP A 15 -15.51 -2.41 0.51
N ALA A 16 -14.80 -2.12 -0.59
CA ALA A 16 -14.68 -3.03 -1.73
C ALA A 16 -13.53 -4.04 -1.56
N PHE A 17 -12.67 -3.91 -0.54
CA PHE A 17 -11.48 -4.75 -0.39
C PHE A 17 -11.82 -6.23 -0.29
N SER A 18 -12.85 -6.57 0.48
CA SER A 18 -13.27 -7.96 0.72
C SER A 18 -14.26 -8.53 -0.30
N ASP A 19 -14.58 -7.83 -1.40
CA ASP A 19 -15.61 -8.26 -2.34
C ASP A 19 -15.21 -9.42 -3.28
N GLY A 20 -13.95 -9.86 -3.20
CA GLY A 20 -13.38 -10.93 -4.03
C GLY A 20 -13.20 -10.55 -5.51
N LYS A 21 -13.43 -9.29 -5.89
CA LYS A 21 -13.35 -8.83 -7.29
C LYS A 21 -12.02 -8.12 -7.55
N ARG A 22 -11.37 -8.52 -8.63
CA ARG A 22 -10.13 -7.90 -9.10
C ARG A 22 -10.40 -6.59 -9.84
N LEU A 23 -9.43 -5.67 -9.85
CA LEU A 23 -9.49 -4.51 -10.73
C LEU A 23 -9.29 -4.93 -12.20
N PRO A 24 -9.83 -4.18 -13.18
CA PRO A 24 -9.72 -4.56 -14.60
C PRO A 24 -8.28 -4.68 -15.12
N CYS A 25 -7.35 -3.93 -14.55
CA CYS A 25 -5.93 -3.98 -14.91
C CYS A 25 -5.23 -5.26 -14.44
N ARG A 26 -5.85 -6.01 -13.52
CA ARG A 26 -5.29 -7.25 -12.98
C ARG A 26 -5.26 -8.32 -14.07
N GLY A 27 -4.05 -8.82 -14.33
CA GLY A 27 -3.82 -9.89 -15.30
C GLY A 27 -4.37 -11.25 -14.88
N LYS A 28 -3.97 -12.29 -15.60
CA LYS A 28 -4.37 -13.68 -15.29
C LYS A 28 -3.78 -14.16 -13.95
N SER A 29 -4.41 -15.21 -13.44
CA SER A 29 -3.90 -16.02 -12.33
C SER A 29 -2.63 -16.78 -12.71
N ARG A 30 -1.72 -16.96 -11.75
CA ARG A 30 -0.47 -17.72 -11.95
C ARG A 30 -0.03 -18.43 -10.67
N LEU A 31 0.85 -19.41 -10.80
CA LEU A 31 1.58 -20.03 -9.68
C LEU A 31 2.63 -19.04 -9.12
N PRO A 32 3.18 -19.28 -7.92
CA PRO A 32 4.26 -18.47 -7.38
C PRO A 32 5.42 -18.41 -8.38
N VAL A 33 5.99 -17.22 -8.52
CA VAL A 33 7.13 -17.00 -9.41
C VAL A 33 8.41 -17.52 -8.76
N MET A 34 9.29 -18.07 -9.59
CA MET A 34 10.58 -18.61 -9.16
C MET A 34 11.68 -17.95 -9.98
N GLY A 35 12.73 -17.49 -9.31
CA GLY A 35 13.79 -16.75 -9.96
C GLY A 35 14.90 -16.36 -9.01
N TRP A 36 15.66 -15.37 -9.43
CA TRP A 36 16.74 -14.76 -8.68
C TRP A 36 16.58 -13.23 -8.69
N ASN A 37 16.90 -12.60 -7.56
CA ASN A 37 16.93 -11.16 -7.39
C ASN A 37 18.33 -10.73 -6.93
N SER A 38 18.81 -9.59 -7.44
CA SER A 38 20.18 -9.13 -7.17
C SER A 38 20.44 -8.60 -5.76
N TRP A 39 19.41 -8.27 -4.98
CA TRP A 39 19.54 -7.43 -3.78
C TRP A 39 20.32 -8.08 -2.64
N ASN A 40 19.92 -9.26 -2.15
CA ASN A 40 20.49 -9.83 -0.92
C ASN A 40 22.01 -10.01 -0.99
N ALA A 41 22.53 -10.43 -2.15
CA ALA A 41 23.95 -10.71 -2.33
C ALA A 41 24.77 -9.48 -2.75
N TYR A 42 24.16 -8.50 -3.41
CA TYR A 42 24.91 -7.44 -4.10
C TYR A 42 24.44 -6.02 -3.79
N GLY A 43 23.27 -5.84 -3.17
CA GLY A 43 22.64 -4.54 -2.95
C GLY A 43 22.66 -3.67 -4.21
N SER A 44 23.02 -2.40 -4.04
CA SER A 44 23.26 -1.47 -5.16
C SER A 44 24.52 -1.78 -5.99
N GLY A 45 25.30 -2.80 -5.65
CA GLY A 45 26.50 -3.23 -6.38
C GLY A 45 26.23 -4.07 -7.62
N ASN A 46 24.97 -4.26 -8.01
CA ASN A 46 24.60 -5.01 -9.21
C ASN A 46 25.11 -4.34 -10.50
N THR A 47 25.50 -5.14 -11.49
CA THR A 47 26.06 -4.68 -12.78
C THR A 47 25.58 -5.55 -13.94
N GLU A 48 25.73 -5.07 -15.17
CA GLU A 48 25.44 -5.84 -16.38
C GLU A 48 26.24 -7.13 -16.44
N ALA A 49 27.56 -7.08 -16.18
CA ALA A 49 28.41 -8.26 -16.21
C ALA A 49 27.97 -9.31 -15.19
N LEU A 50 27.69 -8.88 -13.96
CA LEU A 50 27.20 -9.77 -12.90
C LEU A 50 25.86 -10.41 -13.27
N THR A 51 24.91 -9.61 -13.74
CA THR A 51 23.56 -10.07 -14.09
C THR A 51 23.59 -11.10 -15.21
N LYS A 52 24.43 -10.88 -16.21
CA LYS A 52 24.67 -11.86 -17.28
C LYS A 52 25.26 -13.16 -16.75
N ALA A 53 26.25 -13.08 -15.85
CA ALA A 53 26.85 -14.26 -15.22
C ALA A 53 25.82 -15.04 -14.38
N MET A 54 24.93 -14.36 -13.65
CA MET A 54 23.87 -15.00 -12.88
C MET A 54 22.83 -15.68 -13.78
N ALA A 55 22.41 -15.02 -14.87
CA ALA A 55 21.54 -15.62 -15.88
C ALA A 55 22.18 -16.87 -16.52
N GLU A 56 23.49 -16.85 -16.78
CA GLU A 56 24.23 -18.01 -17.27
C GLU A 56 24.27 -19.14 -16.26
N LYS A 57 24.52 -18.83 -14.99
CA LYS A 57 24.55 -19.85 -13.93
C LYS A 57 23.19 -20.49 -13.68
N LEU A 58 22.08 -19.75 -13.79
CA LEU A 58 20.74 -20.34 -13.72
C LEU A 58 20.56 -21.45 -14.76
N VAL A 59 21.04 -21.24 -15.99
CA VAL A 59 20.94 -22.23 -17.08
C VAL A 59 21.99 -23.34 -16.93
N GLU A 60 23.24 -23.00 -16.64
CA GLU A 60 24.33 -23.96 -16.48
C GLU A 60 24.05 -24.99 -15.39
N LEU A 61 23.44 -24.54 -14.27
CA LEU A 61 23.06 -25.39 -13.15
C LEU A 61 21.71 -26.10 -13.35
N GLY A 62 21.00 -25.84 -14.46
CA GLY A 62 19.68 -26.40 -14.75
C GLY A 62 18.56 -25.89 -13.84
N LEU A 63 18.75 -24.76 -13.16
CA LEU A 63 17.74 -24.17 -12.27
C LEU A 63 16.54 -23.62 -13.07
N ASP A 64 16.77 -23.15 -14.29
CA ASP A 64 15.72 -22.76 -15.22
C ASP A 64 14.74 -23.92 -15.51
N GLN A 65 15.26 -25.15 -15.61
CA GLN A 65 14.48 -26.37 -15.82
C GLN A 65 13.67 -26.77 -14.57
N LEU A 66 14.10 -26.32 -13.39
CA LEU A 66 13.36 -26.48 -12.13
C LEU A 66 12.33 -25.36 -11.91
N GLY A 67 12.27 -24.35 -12.79
CA GLY A 67 11.29 -23.27 -12.76
C GLY A 67 11.86 -21.90 -12.40
N TYR A 68 13.14 -21.78 -12.03
CA TYR A 68 13.78 -20.49 -11.71
C TYR A 68 14.06 -19.69 -12.98
N ARG A 69 13.04 -18.98 -13.47
CA ARG A 69 13.04 -18.33 -14.78
C ARG A 69 13.20 -16.83 -14.74
N TYR A 70 12.87 -16.18 -13.63
CA TYR A 70 12.93 -14.72 -13.52
C TYR A 70 14.31 -14.26 -13.03
N VAL A 71 14.90 -13.27 -13.70
CA VAL A 71 16.14 -12.58 -13.30
C VAL A 71 15.78 -11.13 -13.03
N VAL A 72 15.64 -10.79 -11.76
CA VAL A 72 15.16 -9.48 -11.30
C VAL A 72 16.33 -8.59 -10.89
N LEU A 73 16.51 -7.49 -11.61
CA LEU A 73 17.38 -6.40 -11.19
C LEU A 73 16.65 -5.53 -10.15
N ASP A 74 17.19 -5.52 -8.94
CA ASP A 74 16.67 -4.70 -7.85
C ASP A 74 17.24 -3.28 -7.87
N ASP A 75 17.09 -2.55 -6.76
CA ASP A 75 17.52 -1.16 -6.62
C ASP A 75 19.04 -0.96 -6.92
N GLY A 76 19.42 0.26 -7.29
CA GLY A 76 20.81 0.65 -7.60
C GLY A 76 21.23 0.49 -9.07
N CYS A 77 20.30 0.19 -9.97
CA CYS A 77 20.55 0.03 -11.40
C CYS A 77 20.29 1.30 -12.25
N TYR A 78 19.59 2.31 -11.71
CA TYR A 78 19.31 3.58 -12.38
C TYR A 78 20.33 4.68 -12.03
N LYS A 79 20.39 5.74 -12.83
CA LYS A 79 20.99 7.01 -12.41
C LYS A 79 20.23 7.57 -11.19
N PRO A 80 20.90 8.30 -10.27
CA PRO A 80 20.25 8.84 -9.07
C PRO A 80 19.13 9.85 -9.35
N GLU A 81 19.14 10.47 -10.53
CA GLU A 81 18.19 11.49 -10.96
C GLU A 81 17.70 11.17 -12.37
N ARG A 82 16.46 11.57 -12.68
CA ARG A 82 15.88 11.46 -14.02
C ARG A 82 16.64 12.34 -15.01
N VAL A 83 16.83 11.87 -16.23
CA VAL A 83 17.39 12.68 -17.34
C VAL A 83 16.26 12.97 -18.32
N ASP A 84 15.98 14.26 -18.54
CA ASP A 84 14.84 14.71 -19.37
C ASP A 84 13.50 14.08 -18.95
N GLY A 85 13.29 13.93 -17.64
CA GLY A 85 12.09 13.34 -17.05
C GLY A 85 12.03 11.81 -17.10
N LYS A 86 13.05 11.14 -17.64
CA LYS A 86 13.07 9.68 -17.86
C LYS A 86 14.01 8.95 -16.90
N LEU A 87 13.66 7.71 -16.61
CA LEU A 87 14.60 6.75 -16.02
C LEU A 87 15.71 6.47 -17.02
N VAL A 88 16.95 6.43 -16.54
CA VAL A 88 18.13 6.07 -17.33
C VAL A 88 18.96 5.08 -16.52
N SER A 89 19.49 4.06 -17.18
CA SER A 89 20.40 3.09 -16.56
C SER A 89 21.66 3.79 -16.04
N GLU A 90 22.25 3.27 -14.96
CA GLU A 90 23.60 3.64 -14.57
C GLU A 90 24.58 3.09 -15.63
N GLU A 91 24.98 3.95 -16.58
CA GLU A 91 25.81 3.64 -17.75
C GLU A 91 27.17 3.02 -17.43
N VAL A 92 27.74 3.25 -16.24
CA VAL A 92 28.98 2.57 -15.82
C VAL A 92 28.70 1.12 -15.48
N LYS A 93 27.57 0.85 -14.80
CA LYS A 93 27.17 -0.50 -14.39
C LYS A 93 26.50 -1.27 -15.52
N PHE A 94 25.75 -0.58 -16.37
CA PHE A 94 24.92 -1.10 -17.47
C PHE A 94 25.19 -0.35 -18.78
N PRO A 95 26.42 -0.47 -19.33
CA PRO A 95 26.84 0.29 -20.52
C PRO A 95 26.02 0.00 -21.78
N SER A 96 25.36 -1.17 -21.85
CA SER A 96 24.51 -1.52 -22.99
C SER A 96 23.03 -1.13 -22.80
N GLY A 97 22.65 -0.67 -21.60
CA GLY A 97 21.26 -0.36 -21.24
C GLY A 97 20.36 -1.60 -21.03
N PHE A 98 19.16 -1.35 -20.51
CA PHE A 98 18.25 -2.43 -20.07
C PHE A 98 17.60 -3.21 -21.20
N ARG A 99 17.38 -2.62 -22.38
CA ARG A 99 16.85 -3.37 -23.52
C ARG A 99 17.81 -4.49 -23.94
N HIS A 100 19.09 -4.18 -24.07
CA HIS A 100 20.10 -5.19 -24.41
C HIS A 100 20.23 -6.26 -23.31
N MET A 101 20.06 -5.88 -22.04
CA MET A 101 19.99 -6.83 -20.93
C MET A 101 18.80 -7.79 -21.08
N SER A 102 17.62 -7.26 -21.36
CA SER A 102 16.41 -8.06 -21.60
C SER A 102 16.60 -9.03 -22.75
N ASP A 103 17.08 -8.55 -23.90
CA ASP A 103 17.32 -9.39 -25.08
C ASP A 103 18.30 -10.54 -24.76
N PHE A 104 19.35 -10.28 -23.97
CA PHE A 104 20.29 -11.31 -23.52
C PHE A 104 19.65 -12.36 -22.60
N ILE A 105 18.83 -11.93 -21.65
CA ILE A 105 18.12 -12.82 -20.71
C ILE A 105 17.10 -13.67 -21.47
N HIS A 106 16.32 -13.07 -22.37
CA HIS A 106 15.35 -13.77 -23.22
C HIS A 106 16.00 -14.77 -24.16
N ALA A 107 17.18 -14.45 -24.73
CA ALA A 107 17.93 -15.38 -25.58
C ALA A 107 18.36 -16.67 -24.86
N LYS A 108 18.36 -16.66 -23.51
CA LYS A 108 18.61 -17.84 -22.67
C LYS A 108 17.33 -18.56 -22.22
N GLY A 109 16.15 -18.12 -22.66
CA GLY A 109 14.85 -18.67 -22.25
C GLY A 109 14.36 -18.22 -20.87
N LEU A 110 15.09 -17.28 -20.25
CA LEU A 110 14.76 -16.64 -18.97
C LEU A 110 13.88 -15.39 -19.20
N LEU A 111 13.41 -14.80 -18.10
CA LEU A 111 12.49 -13.65 -18.07
C LEU A 111 13.14 -12.51 -17.27
N PHE A 112 13.04 -11.28 -17.77
CA PHE A 112 13.73 -10.13 -17.21
C PHE A 112 12.81 -9.35 -16.25
N GLY A 113 13.29 -9.07 -15.05
CA GLY A 113 12.57 -8.30 -14.05
C GLY A 113 13.29 -7.02 -13.63
N MET A 114 12.52 -6.03 -13.23
CA MET A 114 13.03 -4.75 -12.71
C MET A 114 12.35 -4.36 -11.39
N TYR A 115 12.84 -3.29 -10.80
CA TYR A 115 12.40 -2.72 -9.53
C TYR A 115 12.03 -1.24 -9.69
N ASN A 116 11.03 -0.78 -8.95
CA ASN A 116 10.78 0.64 -8.70
C ASN A 116 10.03 0.80 -7.36
N ASP A 117 9.59 2.01 -7.04
CA ASP A 117 8.92 2.39 -5.81
C ASP A 117 7.73 3.32 -6.11
N ILE A 118 6.58 3.15 -5.45
CA ILE A 118 5.43 4.07 -5.60
C ILE A 118 5.66 5.45 -4.96
N GLY A 119 6.73 5.60 -4.19
CA GLY A 119 7.15 6.85 -3.58
C GLY A 119 7.91 7.76 -4.53
N SER A 120 8.45 8.83 -3.95
CA SER A 120 9.23 9.84 -4.69
C SER A 120 10.68 9.41 -4.97
N LYS A 121 11.16 8.40 -4.24
CA LYS A 121 12.52 7.86 -4.34
C LYS A 121 12.49 6.36 -4.17
N LEU A 122 13.53 5.70 -4.64
CA LEU A 122 13.80 4.31 -4.32
C LEU A 122 14.32 4.17 -2.88
N CYS A 123 14.24 2.99 -2.29
CA CYS A 123 14.73 2.76 -0.92
C CYS A 123 16.22 3.09 -0.73
N SER A 124 17.05 2.94 -1.77
CA SER A 124 18.46 3.35 -1.79
C SER A 124 18.68 4.87 -1.80
N GLY A 125 17.61 5.65 -1.99
CA GLY A 125 17.61 7.11 -1.96
C GLY A 125 17.70 7.80 -3.32
N ALA A 126 17.75 7.05 -4.43
CA ALA A 126 17.70 7.62 -5.78
C ALA A 126 16.34 8.30 -6.05
N SER A 127 16.35 9.53 -6.56
CA SER A 127 15.16 10.37 -6.80
C SER A 127 14.40 9.99 -8.08
N VAL A 128 14.16 8.70 -8.25
CA VAL A 128 13.60 8.11 -9.48
C VAL A 128 12.43 7.16 -9.19
N GLY A 129 11.76 7.31 -8.04
CA GLY A 129 10.50 6.63 -7.76
C GLY A 129 9.41 6.98 -8.78
N THR A 130 8.40 6.14 -8.91
CA THR A 130 7.39 6.25 -9.97
C THR A 130 6.31 7.29 -9.71
N HIS A 131 6.25 7.87 -8.50
CA HIS A 131 5.22 8.85 -8.16
C HIS A 131 5.16 10.02 -9.15
N GLY A 132 4.04 10.14 -9.87
CA GLY A 132 3.81 11.18 -10.87
C GLY A 132 4.50 10.96 -12.22
N TYR A 133 5.12 9.80 -12.41
CA TYR A 133 5.79 9.36 -13.65
C TYR A 133 5.30 7.97 -14.09
N GLU A 134 4.16 7.49 -13.58
CA GLU A 134 3.72 6.11 -13.74
C GLU A 134 3.55 5.75 -15.23
N LYS A 135 3.08 6.70 -16.05
CA LYS A 135 2.92 6.51 -17.50
C LYS A 135 4.23 6.53 -18.26
N GLU A 136 5.11 7.46 -17.92
CA GLU A 136 6.44 7.61 -18.50
C GLU A 136 7.30 6.37 -18.20
N ASP A 137 7.26 5.90 -16.95
CA ASP A 137 7.99 4.72 -16.51
C ASP A 137 7.44 3.45 -17.16
N ALA A 138 6.10 3.28 -17.23
CA ALA A 138 5.48 2.18 -17.96
C ALA A 138 5.91 2.11 -19.43
N ALA A 139 6.02 3.25 -20.12
CA ALA A 139 6.50 3.30 -21.49
C ALA A 139 7.97 2.83 -21.62
N LEU A 140 8.83 3.20 -20.68
CA LEU A 140 10.22 2.73 -20.63
C LEU A 140 10.31 1.23 -20.34
N TYR A 141 9.49 0.73 -19.41
CA TYR A 141 9.41 -0.71 -19.12
C TYR A 141 9.00 -1.53 -20.34
N LYS A 142 8.13 -0.98 -21.19
CA LYS A 142 7.82 -1.56 -22.50
C LYS A 142 9.02 -1.53 -23.45
N GLU A 143 9.71 -0.40 -23.55
CA GLU A 143 10.88 -0.29 -24.42
C GLU A 143 11.99 -1.28 -24.01
N TRP A 144 12.15 -1.50 -22.71
CA TRP A 144 13.08 -2.46 -22.13
C TRP A 144 12.59 -3.91 -22.14
N ASP A 145 11.33 -4.15 -22.51
CA ASP A 145 10.70 -5.47 -22.66
C ASP A 145 10.68 -6.35 -21.40
N ILE A 146 10.38 -5.75 -20.25
CA ILE A 146 10.35 -6.46 -18.96
C ILE A 146 9.19 -7.46 -18.85
N ASP A 147 9.39 -8.51 -18.05
CA ASP A 147 8.41 -9.57 -17.74
C ASP A 147 7.97 -9.57 -16.28
N PHE A 148 8.67 -8.82 -15.42
CA PHE A 148 8.43 -8.75 -13.98
C PHE A 148 8.74 -7.35 -13.47
N ILE A 149 7.93 -6.85 -12.54
CA ILE A 149 8.26 -5.66 -11.76
C ILE A 149 7.97 -5.87 -10.27
N LYS A 150 8.99 -5.63 -9.44
CA LYS A 150 8.83 -5.43 -8.00
C LYS A 150 8.61 -3.94 -7.76
N VAL A 151 7.56 -3.60 -7.02
CA VAL A 151 7.20 -2.20 -6.75
C VAL A 151 7.12 -1.98 -5.24
N ASP A 152 8.04 -1.15 -4.74
CA ASP A 152 8.27 -0.85 -3.33
C ASP A 152 7.43 0.34 -2.84
N ASN A 153 7.61 0.73 -1.56
CA ASN A 153 6.81 1.73 -0.86
C ASN A 153 7.63 2.71 0.01
N CYS A 154 8.94 2.84 -0.22
CA CYS A 154 9.80 3.81 0.47
C CYS A 154 9.48 5.24 0.03
N TYR A 155 9.64 6.22 0.92
CA TYR A 155 9.39 7.63 0.60
C TYR A 155 7.99 7.91 -0.01
N TYR A 156 7.00 7.07 0.32
CA TYR A 156 5.63 7.24 -0.09
C TYR A 156 5.00 8.44 0.64
N MET A 157 4.48 9.39 -0.13
CA MET A 157 4.12 10.71 0.39
C MET A 157 2.78 10.75 1.15
N TRP A 158 1.99 9.68 1.04
CA TRP A 158 0.62 9.62 1.59
C TRP A 158 0.51 8.70 2.81
N ASP A 159 1.64 8.22 3.31
CA ASP A 159 1.73 7.36 4.49
C ASP A 159 2.99 7.70 5.33
N ASN A 160 3.06 7.10 6.52
CA ASN A 160 4.22 6.99 7.39
C ASN A 160 5.03 5.71 7.09
N ALA A 161 5.26 5.43 5.80
CA ALA A 161 6.07 4.31 5.36
C ALA A 161 7.56 4.48 5.75
N THR A 162 8.40 3.49 5.42
CA THR A 162 9.83 3.60 5.74
C THR A 162 10.42 4.80 4.98
N PHE A 163 11.17 5.65 5.70
CA PHE A 163 11.80 6.88 5.19
C PHE A 163 10.86 8.03 4.79
N SER A 164 9.55 7.93 5.06
CA SER A 164 8.63 9.04 4.86
C SER A 164 8.66 10.05 6.03
N ASP A 165 8.06 11.21 5.82
CA ASP A 165 7.91 12.25 6.84
C ASP A 165 6.86 11.82 7.89
N PRO A 166 7.17 11.80 9.21
CA PRO A 166 6.18 11.53 10.27
C PRO A 166 4.94 12.43 10.21
N GLU A 167 5.09 13.66 9.70
CA GLU A 167 3.98 14.61 9.52
C GLU A 167 2.91 14.11 8.54
N ASN A 168 3.20 13.06 7.77
CA ASN A 168 2.22 12.37 6.92
C ASN A 168 1.13 11.65 7.72
N ALA A 169 1.25 11.55 9.06
CA ALA A 169 0.19 11.10 9.96
C ALA A 169 -1.14 11.83 9.72
N LYS A 170 -1.10 13.07 9.20
CA LYS A 170 -2.29 13.82 8.76
C LYS A 170 -3.19 13.07 7.77
N TYR A 171 -2.61 12.21 6.93
CA TYR A 171 -3.33 11.40 5.94
C TYR A 171 -3.83 10.06 6.51
N VAL A 172 -3.21 9.57 7.58
CA VAL A 172 -3.34 8.18 8.05
C VAL A 172 -4.43 8.01 9.10
N PHE A 173 -4.61 9.00 9.97
CA PHE A 173 -5.58 8.97 11.06
C PHE A 173 -6.68 9.99 10.87
N ALA A 174 -7.86 9.72 11.42
CA ALA A 174 -8.85 10.77 11.62
C ALA A 174 -8.42 11.69 12.77
N PRO A 175 -8.97 12.92 12.86
CA PRO A 175 -8.79 13.75 14.03
C PRO A 175 -9.41 13.10 15.27
N ASN A 176 -9.01 13.55 16.45
CA ASN A 176 -9.70 13.21 17.69
C ASN A 176 -11.10 13.82 17.66
N ILE A 177 -12.11 13.08 18.13
CA ILE A 177 -13.51 13.54 18.09
C ILE A 177 -14.15 13.43 19.48
N ARG A 178 -14.71 14.54 19.96
CA ARG A 178 -15.47 14.60 21.24
C ARG A 178 -16.96 14.41 21.05
N SER A 179 -17.50 14.93 19.96
CA SER A 179 -18.93 14.87 19.69
C SER A 179 -19.23 15.15 18.24
N ALA A 180 -20.43 14.73 17.83
CA ALA A 180 -21.04 15.10 16.57
C ALA A 180 -22.41 15.73 16.85
N VAL A 181 -22.79 16.72 16.05
CA VAL A 181 -24.13 17.32 16.10
C VAL A 181 -24.78 17.23 14.73
N ILE A 182 -25.98 16.66 14.69
CA ILE A 182 -26.81 16.56 13.50
C ILE A 182 -27.89 17.64 13.58
N ARG A 183 -28.02 18.40 12.49
CA ARG A 183 -28.96 19.53 12.34
C ARG A 183 -29.80 19.36 11.09
N GLY A 184 -31.04 19.84 11.13
CA GLY A 184 -31.90 19.91 9.95
C GLY A 184 -33.24 20.55 10.29
N ASP A 185 -33.86 21.18 9.31
CA ASP A 185 -35.11 21.94 9.49
C ASP A 185 -36.28 21.06 9.97
N ALA A 186 -36.21 19.75 9.67
CA ALA A 186 -37.19 18.77 10.12
C ALA A 186 -37.00 18.34 11.58
N LEU A 187 -35.84 18.60 12.19
CA LEU A 187 -35.59 18.28 13.60
C LEU A 187 -36.20 19.36 14.50
N LYS A 188 -36.79 18.92 15.62
CA LYS A 188 -37.27 19.84 16.66
C LYS A 188 -36.11 20.48 17.44
N GLU A 189 -35.02 19.74 17.58
CA GLU A 189 -33.79 20.12 18.26
C GLU A 189 -32.60 19.39 17.62
N ASP A 190 -31.41 19.98 17.76
CA ASP A 190 -30.16 19.37 17.30
C ASP A 190 -29.90 18.04 18.03
N ILE A 191 -29.54 16.99 17.29
CA ILE A 191 -29.15 15.71 17.88
C ILE A 191 -27.66 15.76 18.17
N THR A 192 -27.28 15.77 19.43
CA THR A 192 -25.87 15.72 19.86
C THR A 192 -25.52 14.31 20.30
N VAL A 193 -24.43 13.75 19.76
CA VAL A 193 -23.88 12.45 20.17
C VAL A 193 -22.47 12.70 20.71
N SER A 194 -22.23 12.35 21.97
CA SER A 194 -20.92 12.48 22.61
C SER A 194 -20.04 11.26 22.32
N SER A 195 -18.72 11.41 22.52
CA SER A 195 -17.73 10.34 22.33
C SER A 195 -18.01 9.10 23.18
N ASP A 196 -18.71 9.24 24.31
CA ASP A 196 -19.08 8.14 25.19
C ASP A 196 -20.27 7.32 24.66
N GLU A 197 -20.93 7.83 23.63
CA GLU A 197 -22.03 7.20 22.91
C GLU A 197 -21.55 6.60 21.58
N GLY A 198 -22.44 5.85 20.92
CA GLY A 198 -22.12 5.13 19.69
C GLY A 198 -21.20 3.92 19.89
N GLU A 199 -21.00 3.18 18.81
CA GLU A 199 -20.14 2.01 18.77
C GLU A 199 -18.76 2.39 18.23
N LEU A 200 -17.70 1.84 18.83
CA LEU A 200 -16.36 1.86 18.24
C LEU A 200 -16.10 0.49 17.65
N THR A 201 -15.81 0.45 16.35
CA THR A 201 -15.41 -0.76 15.64
C THR A 201 -13.88 -0.87 15.58
N GLY A 202 -13.40 -2.01 15.08
CA GLY A 202 -11.96 -2.26 14.94
C GLY A 202 -11.27 -2.53 16.27
N THR A 203 -9.94 -2.43 16.26
CA THR A 203 -9.09 -2.84 17.39
C THR A 203 -8.20 -1.72 17.94
N ARG A 204 -8.11 -0.57 17.26
CA ARG A 204 -7.23 0.53 17.68
C ARG A 204 -7.96 1.69 18.32
N ALA A 205 -9.14 2.04 17.81
CA ALA A 205 -9.85 3.20 18.32
C ALA A 205 -10.11 3.04 19.82
N SER A 206 -9.91 4.12 20.57
CA SER A 206 -10.13 4.11 22.01
C SER A 206 -10.71 5.43 22.48
N ARG A 207 -11.43 5.36 23.60
CA ARG A 207 -11.96 6.53 24.32
C ARG A 207 -10.95 6.94 25.38
N LYS A 208 -10.51 8.19 25.34
CA LYS A 208 -9.56 8.75 26.30
C LYS A 208 -9.95 10.19 26.61
N ASP A 209 -9.99 10.54 27.90
CA ASP A 209 -10.21 11.91 28.38
C ASP A 209 -11.41 12.63 27.70
N GLY A 210 -12.50 11.87 27.48
CA GLY A 210 -13.73 12.36 26.86
C GLY A 210 -13.67 12.61 25.35
N TYR A 211 -12.75 11.98 24.61
CA TYR A 211 -12.71 11.95 23.14
C TYR A 211 -12.35 10.56 22.59
N ILE A 212 -12.61 10.34 21.31
CA ILE A 212 -12.19 9.16 20.54
C ILE A 212 -10.91 9.50 19.77
N THR A 213 -9.95 8.58 19.77
CA THR A 213 -8.67 8.67 19.04
C THR A 213 -8.38 7.36 18.29
N TYR A 214 -7.36 7.33 17.42
CA TYR A 214 -6.99 6.18 16.58
C TYR A 214 -8.12 5.69 15.66
N LEU A 215 -8.95 6.60 15.15
CA LEU A 215 -9.88 6.30 14.07
C LEU A 215 -9.14 6.14 12.75
N GLY A 216 -9.41 5.05 12.03
CA GLY A 216 -8.78 4.68 10.77
C GLY A 216 -8.09 3.30 10.79
N SER A 217 -7.32 3.03 9.74
CA SER A 217 -6.67 1.74 9.49
C SER A 217 -5.39 1.50 10.31
N TYR A 218 -5.11 0.25 10.70
CA TYR A 218 -3.91 -0.15 11.44
C TYR A 218 -2.63 -0.34 10.59
N ASP A 219 -1.47 -0.10 11.20
CA ASP A 219 -0.11 -0.38 10.70
C ASP A 219 0.35 -1.81 11.00
N GLY A 220 0.34 -2.69 10.00
CA GLY A 220 0.47 -4.15 10.15
C GLY A 220 1.89 -4.78 10.17
N THR A 221 2.95 -4.05 10.53
CA THR A 221 4.33 -4.47 10.18
C THR A 221 5.17 -5.19 11.22
N SER A 222 4.74 -5.34 12.48
CA SER A 222 5.61 -6.01 13.45
C SER A 222 5.47 -7.54 13.38
N PRO A 223 6.58 -8.29 13.58
CA PRO A 223 6.53 -9.75 13.74
C PRO A 223 5.56 -10.21 14.85
N GLU A 224 5.34 -9.35 15.83
CA GLU A 224 4.49 -9.60 17.01
C GLU A 224 2.99 -9.40 16.74
N ARG A 225 2.63 -8.75 15.62
CA ARG A 225 1.26 -8.35 15.33
C ARG A 225 0.90 -8.71 13.91
N THR A 226 0.05 -9.71 13.77
CA THR A 226 -0.60 -10.03 12.50
C THR A 226 -2.02 -9.47 12.53
N PRO A 227 -2.35 -8.52 11.63
CA PRO A 227 -3.70 -8.00 11.54
C PRO A 227 -4.65 -9.07 10.98
N ILE A 228 -5.34 -9.80 11.86
CA ILE A 228 -6.45 -10.69 11.49
C ILE A 228 -7.76 -10.05 11.96
N GLY A 229 -8.79 -10.05 11.12
CA GLY A 229 -10.12 -9.54 11.46
C GLY A 229 -10.31 -8.06 11.13
N LEU A 230 -11.32 -7.42 11.71
CA LEU A 230 -11.62 -6.01 11.44
C LEU A 230 -10.59 -5.11 12.13
N GLN A 231 -9.65 -4.57 11.35
CA GLN A 231 -8.52 -3.78 11.86
C GLN A 231 -8.65 -2.28 11.60
N SER A 232 -9.61 -1.88 10.77
CA SER A 232 -9.96 -0.48 10.67
C SER A 232 -10.97 -0.11 11.74
N SER A 233 -10.72 1.03 12.39
CA SER A 233 -11.50 1.49 13.53
C SER A 233 -12.34 2.70 13.16
N GLU A 234 -13.62 2.65 13.50
CA GLU A 234 -14.60 3.67 13.12
C GLU A 234 -15.46 4.04 14.33
N TRP A 235 -16.00 5.26 14.30
CA TRP A 235 -17.03 5.67 15.23
C TRP A 235 -18.38 5.63 14.52
N VAL A 236 -19.24 4.74 15.00
CA VAL A 236 -20.54 4.44 14.41
C VAL A 236 -21.63 5.00 15.32
N ILE A 237 -22.38 5.97 14.80
CA ILE A 237 -23.48 6.60 15.52
C ILE A 237 -24.80 6.27 14.83
N CYS A 238 -25.84 6.06 15.65
CA CYS A 238 -27.20 5.84 15.17
C CYS A 238 -28.05 7.07 15.49
N VAL A 239 -28.73 7.61 14.48
CA VAL A 239 -29.62 8.78 14.65
C VAL A 239 -30.99 8.49 14.06
N ASP A 240 -32.05 8.92 14.74
CA ASP A 240 -33.43 8.82 14.24
C ASP A 240 -33.89 10.19 13.75
N VAL A 241 -34.34 10.28 12.50
CA VAL A 241 -34.81 11.55 11.92
C VAL A 241 -36.25 11.41 11.39
N PRO A 242 -37.09 12.46 11.47
CA PRO A 242 -38.52 12.34 11.23
C PRO A 242 -38.92 12.26 9.75
N SER A 243 -38.00 12.56 8.83
CA SER A 243 -38.29 12.62 7.39
C SER A 243 -37.03 12.41 6.57
N ASP A 244 -37.19 11.90 5.35
CA ASP A 244 -36.11 11.93 4.35
C ASP A 244 -35.69 13.37 4.04
N GLY A 245 -34.40 13.61 3.91
CA GLY A 245 -33.95 14.94 3.52
C GLY A 245 -32.45 15.20 3.64
N ASN A 246 -32.13 16.47 3.45
CA ASN A 246 -30.80 17.01 3.65
C ASN A 246 -30.66 17.48 5.09
N TYR A 247 -29.65 16.96 5.76
CA TYR A 247 -29.24 17.30 7.10
C TYR A 247 -27.79 17.83 7.05
N ARG A 248 -27.29 18.26 8.19
CA ARG A 248 -25.91 18.70 8.36
C ARG A 248 -25.32 18.02 9.57
N ILE A 249 -24.06 17.59 9.48
CA ILE A 249 -23.28 17.12 10.61
C ILE A 249 -22.11 18.08 10.85
N ALA A 250 -21.87 18.44 12.11
CA ALA A 250 -20.63 19.06 12.54
C ALA A 250 -19.97 18.18 13.59
N VAL A 251 -18.64 18.14 13.61
CA VAL A 251 -17.87 17.38 14.59
C VAL A 251 -17.07 18.33 15.46
N LEU A 252 -17.04 18.09 16.77
CA LEU A 252 -16.14 18.74 17.70
C LEU A 252 -14.83 17.94 17.70
N TYR A 253 -13.82 18.48 17.02
CA TYR A 253 -12.60 17.73 16.70
C TYR A 253 -11.34 18.48 17.10
N ALA A 254 -10.26 17.73 17.30
CA ALA A 254 -8.90 18.24 17.41
C ALA A 254 -8.01 17.41 16.49
N SER A 255 -7.20 18.07 15.66
CA SER A 255 -6.33 17.41 14.70
C SER A 255 -4.87 17.44 15.13
N GLY A 256 -4.08 16.57 14.50
CA GLY A 256 -2.66 16.40 14.78
C GLY A 256 -1.93 15.88 13.55
N LYS A 257 -0.60 15.79 13.68
CA LYS A 257 0.30 15.18 12.70
C LYS A 257 1.16 14.14 13.42
N GLU A 258 0.54 13.40 14.32
CA GLU A 258 1.17 12.42 15.18
C GLU A 258 0.40 11.09 15.15
N GLU A 259 1.02 10.02 15.63
CA GLU A 259 0.41 8.69 15.61
C GLU A 259 -0.93 8.69 16.37
N GLY A 260 -1.99 8.24 15.71
CA GLY A 260 -3.34 8.17 16.26
C GLY A 260 -4.20 9.42 16.06
N VAL A 261 -3.63 10.55 15.65
CA VAL A 261 -4.35 11.81 15.47
C VAL A 261 -3.92 12.50 14.18
N GLY A 262 -4.80 12.47 13.18
CA GLY A 262 -4.55 13.06 11.87
C GLY A 262 -5.49 14.22 11.56
N GLN A 263 -5.66 14.50 10.26
CA GLN A 263 -6.50 15.60 9.78
C GLN A 263 -7.59 15.12 8.81
N TRP A 264 -7.44 13.96 8.20
CA TRP A 264 -8.36 13.47 7.17
C TRP A 264 -9.57 12.78 7.79
N LEU A 265 -10.79 13.21 7.43
CA LEU A 265 -12.02 12.61 7.91
C LEU A 265 -12.83 12.07 6.74
N GLN A 266 -13.29 10.84 6.89
CA GLN A 266 -14.33 10.25 6.05
C GLN A 266 -15.62 10.15 6.85
N ILE A 267 -16.74 10.57 6.24
CA ILE A 267 -18.08 10.42 6.80
C ILE A 267 -18.96 9.70 5.78
N ARG A 268 -19.65 8.66 6.25
CA ARG A 268 -20.59 7.87 5.45
C ARG A 268 -21.93 7.71 6.16
N SER A 269 -23.05 7.88 5.46
CA SER A 269 -24.37 7.39 5.89
C SER A 269 -24.73 6.12 5.10
N GLU A 270 -25.04 5.02 5.80
CA GLU A 270 -25.06 3.68 5.18
C GLU A 270 -26.30 3.37 4.33
N GLU A 271 -27.36 4.15 4.43
CA GLU A 271 -28.63 3.85 3.74
C GLU A 271 -28.83 4.56 2.39
N ASP A 272 -27.87 5.38 1.94
CA ASP A 272 -27.85 5.77 0.53
C ASP A 272 -27.44 4.52 -0.28
N THR A 273 -28.39 3.92 -1.00
CA THR A 273 -28.17 2.76 -1.90
C THR A 273 -27.03 2.94 -2.92
N THR A 274 -26.46 4.15 -3.02
CA THR A 274 -25.30 4.50 -3.83
C THR A 274 -23.95 4.26 -3.14
N GLY A 275 -23.90 4.12 -1.81
CA GLY A 275 -22.67 3.92 -1.04
C GLY A 275 -21.69 5.09 -1.08
N VAL A 276 -22.17 6.30 -1.35
CA VAL A 276 -21.32 7.48 -1.57
C VAL A 276 -20.82 8.06 -0.24
N LEU A 277 -19.50 8.24 -0.15
CA LEU A 277 -18.88 9.03 0.92
C LEU A 277 -19.45 10.44 0.89
N THR A 278 -19.98 10.86 2.03
CA THR A 278 -20.58 12.17 2.16
C THR A 278 -19.52 13.26 2.38
N TYR A 279 -18.42 12.87 3.03
CA TYR A 279 -17.24 13.70 3.21
C TYR A 279 -16.00 12.82 3.14
N ASP A 280 -14.98 13.33 2.46
CA ASP A 280 -13.70 12.65 2.25
C ASP A 280 -12.61 13.69 1.99
N ASP A 281 -12.25 14.45 3.02
CA ASP A 281 -11.22 15.50 2.91
C ASP A 281 -10.64 15.83 4.29
N PHE A 282 -9.73 16.80 4.31
CA PHE A 282 -9.14 17.36 5.51
C PHE A 282 -10.09 18.26 6.29
N LEU A 283 -10.14 18.05 7.60
CA LEU A 283 -10.53 19.10 8.52
C LEU A 283 -9.35 20.07 8.76
N PRO A 284 -9.61 21.38 8.95
CA PRO A 284 -8.57 22.36 9.26
C PRO A 284 -7.71 21.99 10.47
N GLU A 285 -6.44 22.38 10.44
CA GLU A 285 -5.50 22.19 11.55
C GLU A 285 -5.98 22.91 12.83
N THR A 286 -5.90 22.23 13.97
CA THR A 286 -6.13 22.82 15.29
C THR A 286 -4.81 23.14 15.98
N SER A 287 -4.85 23.96 17.02
CA SER A 287 -3.64 24.41 17.73
C SER A 287 -2.87 23.26 18.39
N THR A 288 -3.59 22.28 18.95
CA THR A 288 -3.02 21.06 19.53
C THR A 288 -3.96 19.87 19.28
N PRO A 289 -3.49 18.62 19.46
CA PRO A 289 -4.31 17.40 19.41
C PRO A 289 -5.44 17.31 20.44
N THR A 290 -5.55 18.30 21.34
CA THR A 290 -6.58 18.37 22.40
C THR A 290 -7.32 19.71 22.45
N ASP A 291 -7.03 20.65 21.55
CA ASP A 291 -7.75 21.92 21.45
C ASP A 291 -8.93 21.79 20.49
N PHE A 292 -10.04 21.33 21.04
CA PHE A 292 -11.22 20.98 20.24
C PHE A 292 -11.96 22.20 19.70
N VAL A 293 -12.27 22.15 18.41
CA VAL A 293 -13.07 23.16 17.70
C VAL A 293 -14.19 22.48 16.91
N TRP A 294 -15.29 23.19 16.68
CA TRP A 294 -16.34 22.69 15.79
C TRP A 294 -15.91 22.81 14.33
N SER A 295 -16.11 21.74 13.55
CA SER A 295 -16.03 21.80 12.10
C SER A 295 -17.12 22.72 11.54
N LYS A 296 -16.96 23.12 10.27
CA LYS A 296 -18.10 23.61 9.48
C LYS A 296 -19.15 22.51 9.35
N ASP A 297 -20.39 22.91 9.09
CA ASP A 297 -21.45 21.97 8.75
C ASP A 297 -21.11 21.23 7.44
N ILE A 298 -21.14 19.90 7.52
CA ILE A 298 -20.95 18.97 6.40
C ILE A 298 -22.35 18.48 5.98
N PRO A 299 -22.78 18.69 4.72
CA PRO A 299 -24.08 18.22 4.25
C PRO A 299 -24.14 16.70 4.30
N ILE A 300 -25.20 16.13 4.86
CA ILE A 300 -25.48 14.69 4.85
C ILE A 300 -26.90 14.39 4.40
N ARG A 301 -27.13 13.22 3.82
CA ARG A 301 -28.48 12.75 3.46
C ARG A 301 -28.89 11.63 4.40
N LEU A 302 -30.09 11.74 4.94
CA LEU A 302 -30.69 10.78 5.88
C LEU A 302 -32.13 10.46 5.45
N HIS A 303 -32.60 9.29 5.84
CA HIS A 303 -33.96 8.79 5.60
C HIS A 303 -34.80 8.83 6.87
N ALA A 304 -36.12 8.90 6.74
CA ALA A 304 -37.01 8.84 7.89
C ALA A 304 -36.79 7.56 8.70
N GLY A 305 -36.65 7.71 10.02
CA GLY A 305 -36.30 6.62 10.94
C GLY A 305 -34.82 6.56 11.25
N LYS A 306 -34.35 5.36 11.61
CA LYS A 306 -32.99 5.13 12.10
C LYS A 306 -31.97 5.10 10.95
N ASN A 307 -30.93 5.90 11.07
CA ASN A 307 -29.79 5.97 10.16
C ASN A 307 -28.50 5.63 10.90
N THR A 308 -27.58 4.98 10.21
CA THR A 308 -26.20 4.77 10.68
C THR A 308 -25.27 5.77 10.00
N ILE A 309 -24.47 6.48 10.79
CA ILE A 309 -23.40 7.37 10.32
C ILE A 309 -22.07 6.83 10.85
N ARG A 310 -21.09 6.66 9.97
CA ARG A 310 -19.75 6.19 10.30
C ARG A 310 -18.74 7.31 10.08
N LEU A 311 -17.89 7.55 11.07
CA LEU A 311 -16.76 8.49 11.04
C LEU A 311 -15.47 7.68 11.10
N MET A 312 -14.58 7.86 10.11
CA MET A 312 -13.43 6.96 9.86
C MET A 312 -12.29 7.68 9.13
N ASN A 313 -11.18 6.97 8.92
CA ASN A 313 -10.17 7.33 7.91
C ASN A 313 -9.50 6.05 7.33
N HIS A 314 -9.97 5.60 6.17
CA HIS A 314 -9.38 4.47 5.45
C HIS A 314 -8.37 4.89 4.38
N ARG A 315 -8.10 6.19 4.24
CA ARG A 315 -7.35 6.74 3.09
C ARG A 315 -5.99 6.14 2.90
N ARG A 316 -5.33 5.75 3.98
CA ARG A 316 -4.03 5.10 3.92
C ARG A 316 -4.07 3.88 2.99
N GLN A 317 -4.92 2.90 3.28
CA GLN A 317 -5.00 1.68 2.48
C GLN A 317 -5.56 1.95 1.07
N GLU A 318 -6.54 2.86 0.97
CA GLU A 318 -7.12 3.26 -0.32
C GLU A 318 -6.09 3.94 -1.23
N ASN A 319 -5.24 4.80 -0.68
CA ASN A 319 -4.15 5.47 -1.40
C ASN A 319 -3.13 4.45 -1.88
N THR A 320 -2.67 3.56 -0.99
CA THR A 320 -1.68 2.53 -1.35
C THR A 320 -2.20 1.64 -2.49
N LEU A 321 -3.42 1.12 -2.39
CA LEU A 321 -4.06 0.38 -3.50
C LEU A 321 -4.08 1.21 -4.79
N THR A 322 -4.50 2.47 -4.71
CA THR A 322 -4.62 3.36 -5.88
C THR A 322 -3.27 3.61 -6.54
N SER A 323 -2.21 3.82 -5.77
CA SER A 323 -0.86 4.02 -6.31
C SER A 323 -0.34 2.77 -7.02
N TYR A 324 -0.50 1.58 -6.44
CA TYR A 324 -0.14 0.32 -7.11
C TYR A 324 -0.99 0.07 -8.36
N ALA A 325 -2.29 0.35 -8.30
CA ALA A 325 -3.17 0.23 -9.46
C ALA A 325 -2.77 1.17 -10.60
N THR A 326 -2.35 2.40 -10.28
CA THR A 326 -2.02 3.43 -11.27
C THR A 326 -0.84 3.00 -12.16
N ILE A 327 0.24 2.48 -11.58
CA ILE A 327 1.37 1.96 -12.36
C ILE A 327 1.00 0.69 -13.12
N LEU A 328 0.19 -0.21 -12.54
CA LEU A 328 -0.26 -1.40 -13.27
C LEU A 328 -1.18 -1.05 -14.45
N GLU A 329 -2.09 -0.10 -14.28
CA GLU A 329 -2.94 0.42 -15.35
C GLU A 329 -2.11 1.01 -16.48
N ALA A 330 -1.11 1.83 -16.15
CA ALA A 330 -0.18 2.37 -17.13
C ALA A 330 0.57 1.26 -17.87
N LEU A 331 1.07 0.23 -17.18
CA LEU A 331 1.71 -0.94 -17.79
C LEU A 331 0.75 -1.69 -18.72
N ARG A 332 -0.51 -1.87 -18.33
CA ARG A 332 -1.53 -2.56 -19.14
C ARG A 332 -1.96 -1.74 -20.35
N GLU A 333 -1.97 -0.42 -20.26
CA GLU A 333 -2.24 0.47 -21.37
C GLU A 333 -1.17 0.33 -22.46
N VAL A 334 0.12 0.33 -22.07
CA VAL A 334 1.21 0.28 -23.04
C VAL A 334 1.56 -1.15 -23.50
N MET A 335 1.32 -2.17 -22.66
CA MET A 335 1.60 -3.58 -22.92
C MET A 335 0.40 -4.50 -22.61
N PRO A 336 -0.73 -4.37 -23.33
CA PRO A 336 -1.96 -5.11 -23.02
C PRO A 336 -1.81 -6.63 -23.12
N GLU A 337 -1.00 -7.11 -24.06
CA GLU A 337 -0.79 -8.54 -24.32
C GLU A 337 0.36 -9.16 -23.51
N LYS A 338 1.20 -8.34 -22.86
CA LYS A 338 2.38 -8.83 -22.15
C LYS A 338 1.96 -9.39 -20.80
N ASP A 339 2.38 -10.62 -20.53
CA ASP A 339 2.15 -11.28 -19.25
C ASP A 339 3.14 -10.84 -18.17
N ILE A 340 3.16 -9.55 -17.85
CA ILE A 340 4.03 -9.00 -16.80
C ILE A 340 3.55 -9.42 -15.41
N VAL A 341 4.48 -9.91 -14.59
CA VAL A 341 4.29 -10.17 -13.15
C VAL A 341 4.38 -8.87 -12.38
N PHE A 342 3.43 -8.63 -11.49
CA PHE A 342 3.38 -7.44 -10.64
C PHE A 342 3.50 -7.82 -9.15
N SER A 343 4.67 -7.56 -8.55
CA SER A 343 4.97 -7.92 -7.15
C SER A 343 4.93 -6.68 -6.26
N ILE A 344 3.99 -6.65 -5.32
CA ILE A 344 3.78 -5.56 -4.37
C ILE A 344 4.76 -5.70 -3.20
N CYS A 345 5.49 -4.64 -2.88
CA CYS A 345 6.46 -4.60 -1.79
C CYS A 345 6.15 -3.44 -0.83
N GLU A 346 5.06 -3.56 -0.07
CA GLU A 346 4.74 -2.60 1.00
C GLU A 346 4.80 -3.23 2.41
N TRP A 347 5.45 -4.39 2.52
CA TRP A 347 5.82 -5.04 3.78
C TRP A 347 4.65 -5.41 4.71
N GLY A 348 3.43 -5.53 4.19
CA GLY A 348 2.24 -5.81 4.98
C GLY A 348 1.70 -4.60 5.75
N LYS A 349 2.22 -3.38 5.54
CA LYS A 349 1.92 -2.18 6.35
C LYS A 349 0.43 -1.85 6.33
N THR A 350 -0.20 -2.00 5.19
CA THR A 350 -1.57 -1.59 4.89
C THR A 350 -2.50 -2.78 4.65
N MET A 351 -2.13 -3.97 5.14
CA MET A 351 -2.92 -5.20 5.03
C MET A 351 -3.20 -5.61 3.57
N PRO A 352 -2.15 -5.83 2.76
CA PRO A 352 -2.29 -6.21 1.35
C PRO A 352 -2.92 -7.58 1.18
N SER A 353 -3.06 -8.40 2.23
CA SER A 353 -3.92 -9.58 2.22
C SER A 353 -5.37 -9.26 1.84
N ASP A 354 -5.86 -8.08 2.21
CA ASP A 354 -7.25 -7.68 1.98
C ASP A 354 -7.48 -7.06 0.59
N TRP A 355 -6.45 -6.52 -0.06
CA TRP A 355 -6.61 -5.76 -1.30
C TRP A 355 -5.58 -6.06 -2.39
N GLY A 356 -4.44 -6.67 -2.04
CA GLY A 356 -3.34 -6.98 -2.94
C GLY A 356 -3.79 -7.85 -4.10
N TYR A 357 -4.71 -8.79 -3.88
CA TYR A 357 -5.30 -9.61 -4.95
C TYR A 357 -5.99 -8.80 -6.06
N LYS A 358 -6.40 -7.56 -5.76
CA LYS A 358 -7.04 -6.68 -6.74
C LYS A 358 -6.06 -6.19 -7.81
N VAL A 359 -4.77 -6.09 -7.50
CA VAL A 359 -3.75 -5.45 -8.37
C VAL A 359 -2.42 -6.21 -8.46
N GLY A 360 -2.15 -7.18 -7.61
CA GLY A 360 -0.86 -7.87 -7.54
C GLY A 360 -0.94 -9.36 -7.89
N ASP A 361 0.17 -9.89 -8.40
CA ASP A 361 0.43 -11.33 -8.46
C ASP A 361 0.95 -11.87 -7.13
N SER A 362 1.66 -11.03 -6.38
CA SER A 362 2.15 -11.30 -5.02
C SER A 362 2.22 -10.02 -4.20
N TRP A 363 2.28 -10.16 -2.88
CA TRP A 363 2.50 -9.05 -1.95
C TRP A 363 3.35 -9.47 -0.76
N ARG A 364 4.37 -8.66 -0.46
CA ARG A 364 5.20 -8.80 0.74
C ARG A 364 4.34 -8.67 1.99
N ILE A 365 4.47 -9.62 2.92
CA ILE A 365 3.62 -9.68 4.13
C ILE A 365 4.29 -9.16 5.41
N LEU A 366 5.59 -8.91 5.35
CA LEU A 366 6.41 -8.41 6.45
C LEU A 366 7.60 -7.63 5.90
N ASN A 367 8.27 -6.87 6.77
CA ASN A 367 9.55 -6.22 6.49
C ASN A 367 10.61 -7.23 6.04
N ASP A 368 11.73 -6.72 5.50
CA ASP A 368 12.77 -7.54 4.86
C ASP A 368 13.33 -8.61 5.79
N ILE A 369 13.49 -9.82 5.25
CA ILE A 369 14.08 -10.95 5.96
C ILE A 369 15.52 -10.61 6.36
N THR A 370 15.90 -10.92 7.60
CA THR A 370 17.20 -10.53 8.14
C THR A 370 18.22 -11.67 8.04
N PHE A 371 19.09 -11.63 7.03
CA PHE A 371 20.25 -12.50 6.90
C PHE A 371 21.41 -11.81 6.14
N ASP A 372 22.61 -12.35 6.30
CA ASP A 372 23.82 -11.95 5.61
C ASP A 372 24.21 -13.04 4.60
N VAL A 373 24.26 -12.69 3.33
CA VAL A 373 24.82 -13.57 2.29
C VAL A 373 26.32 -13.73 2.54
N GLY A 374 26.81 -14.96 2.46
CA GLY A 374 28.22 -15.28 2.56
C GLY A 374 29.05 -14.84 1.36
N SER A 375 30.31 -15.27 1.30
CA SER A 375 31.22 -14.96 0.19
C SER A 375 31.80 -16.21 -0.46
N ALA A 376 32.23 -16.06 -1.72
CA ALA A 376 32.92 -17.12 -2.46
C ALA A 376 34.27 -17.53 -1.82
N GLU A 377 34.78 -16.77 -0.85
CA GLU A 377 36.05 -17.02 -0.15
C GLU A 377 35.89 -17.91 1.11
N GLY A 378 34.76 -18.59 1.24
CA GLY A 378 34.53 -19.58 2.30
C GLY A 378 33.77 -19.05 3.51
N ASP A 379 33.19 -17.86 3.43
CA ASP A 379 32.19 -17.38 4.37
C ASP A 379 30.82 -17.97 3.99
N PRO A 380 30.20 -18.83 4.80
CA PRO A 380 28.90 -19.40 4.50
C PRO A 380 27.74 -18.40 4.64
N GLY A 381 27.99 -17.19 5.16
CA GLY A 381 26.96 -16.24 5.52
C GLY A 381 26.34 -16.56 6.88
N THR A 382 25.42 -15.71 7.33
CA THR A 382 24.71 -15.90 8.59
C THR A 382 23.24 -15.59 8.46
N GLY A 383 22.39 -16.33 9.15
CA GLY A 383 20.96 -16.07 9.21
C GLY A 383 20.43 -16.55 10.54
N LYS A 384 19.56 -15.75 11.17
CA LYS A 384 18.90 -16.17 12.40
C LYS A 384 17.64 -16.95 12.07
N TRP A 385 17.58 -18.19 12.56
CA TRP A 385 16.37 -19.01 12.45
C TRP A 385 15.19 -18.37 13.20
N GLU A 386 15.43 -17.96 14.43
CA GLU A 386 14.49 -17.24 15.29
C GLU A 386 15.23 -16.12 16.01
N ASP A 387 14.60 -14.94 16.09
CA ASP A 387 15.13 -13.80 16.81
C ASP A 387 13.98 -12.87 17.24
N PRO A 388 13.90 -12.49 18.53
CA PRO A 388 12.83 -11.63 19.02
C PRO A 388 12.83 -10.28 18.31
N TYR A 389 11.63 -9.81 17.95
CA TYR A 389 11.42 -8.49 17.34
C TYR A 389 12.13 -8.26 15.99
N THR A 390 12.55 -9.31 15.28
CA THR A 390 13.11 -9.19 13.92
C THR A 390 12.34 -10.03 12.90
N ASN A 391 12.58 -9.76 11.60
CA ASN A 391 12.04 -10.56 10.51
C ASN A 391 12.98 -11.74 10.20
N SER A 392 13.26 -12.55 11.24
CA SER A 392 13.91 -13.84 11.11
C SER A 392 13.16 -14.78 10.15
N ILE A 393 13.81 -15.88 9.77
CA ILE A 393 13.19 -16.92 8.94
C ILE A 393 11.85 -17.36 9.55
N THR A 394 11.82 -17.73 10.83
CA THR A 394 10.60 -18.22 11.49
C THR A 394 9.51 -17.17 11.61
N SER A 395 9.83 -15.88 11.77
CA SER A 395 8.78 -14.84 11.82
C SER A 395 8.12 -14.62 10.47
N GLN A 396 8.87 -14.71 9.36
CA GLN A 396 8.27 -14.73 8.01
C GLN A 396 7.30 -15.89 7.84
N TYR A 397 7.73 -17.11 8.19
CA TYR A 397 6.89 -18.31 8.06
C TYR A 397 5.68 -18.29 9.00
N ASN A 398 5.84 -17.85 10.24
CA ASN A 398 4.74 -17.74 11.20
C ASN A 398 3.65 -16.78 10.69
N LYS A 399 4.05 -15.66 10.07
CA LYS A 399 3.10 -14.72 9.45
C LYS A 399 2.40 -15.36 8.25
N CYS A 400 3.14 -16.06 7.38
CA CYS A 400 2.58 -16.80 6.24
C CYS A 400 1.50 -17.82 6.65
N VAL A 401 1.71 -18.58 7.73
CA VAL A 401 0.74 -19.58 8.23
C VAL A 401 -0.59 -18.91 8.59
N ILE A 402 -0.53 -17.72 9.17
CA ILE A 402 -1.73 -16.95 9.55
C ILE A 402 -2.44 -16.39 8.31
N MET A 403 -1.69 -16.04 7.28
CA MET A 403 -2.20 -15.35 6.10
C MET A 403 -2.59 -16.30 4.96
N ASP A 404 -2.52 -17.61 5.15
CA ASP A 404 -2.65 -18.62 4.10
C ASP A 404 -3.98 -18.48 3.32
N GLU A 405 -5.07 -18.19 4.02
CA GLU A 405 -6.41 -18.02 3.46
C GLU A 405 -6.53 -16.87 2.45
N PHE A 406 -5.60 -15.91 2.47
CA PHE A 406 -5.57 -14.76 1.57
C PHE A 406 -4.80 -15.04 0.27
N SER A 407 -4.15 -16.20 0.17
CA SER A 407 -3.40 -16.61 -1.02
C SER A 407 -4.10 -17.71 -1.80
N GLY A 408 -3.81 -17.81 -3.09
CA GLY A 408 -4.37 -18.84 -3.97
C GLY A 408 -4.36 -18.44 -5.43
N LEU A 409 -4.62 -19.39 -6.32
CA LEU A 409 -4.65 -19.14 -7.76
C LEU A 409 -5.66 -18.04 -8.14
N ASP A 410 -6.79 -17.96 -7.44
CA ASP A 410 -7.82 -16.95 -7.66
C ASP A 410 -7.50 -15.58 -7.01
N LYS A 411 -6.41 -15.46 -6.25
CA LYS A 411 -6.04 -14.24 -5.51
C LYS A 411 -4.67 -13.69 -5.92
N GLY A 412 -3.63 -14.51 -5.77
CA GLY A 412 -2.23 -14.11 -5.74
C GLY A 412 -1.54 -14.76 -4.54
N TRP A 413 -0.30 -14.35 -4.25
CA TRP A 413 0.53 -15.04 -3.28
C TRP A 413 1.07 -14.11 -2.19
N ASN A 414 0.99 -14.55 -0.94
CA ASN A 414 1.77 -13.96 0.15
C ASN A 414 3.26 -14.19 -0.15
N ASP A 415 4.05 -13.14 -0.05
CA ASP A 415 5.49 -13.16 -0.27
C ASP A 415 6.23 -13.00 1.07
N PRO A 416 6.84 -14.08 1.62
CA PRO A 416 7.66 -14.06 2.83
C PRO A 416 9.07 -13.48 2.63
N ASP A 417 9.30 -12.80 1.51
CA ASP A 417 10.57 -12.27 1.04
C ASP A 417 11.50 -13.32 0.40
N MET A 418 12.60 -12.83 -0.16
CA MET A 418 13.60 -13.61 -0.90
C MET A 418 14.31 -14.65 -0.03
N MET A 419 14.70 -15.79 -0.64
CA MET A 419 15.47 -16.86 0.00
C MET A 419 16.97 -16.59 0.07
#